data_AF-A0A5B7T239-F1
#
_entry.id   AF-A0A5B7T239-F1
#
_cell.length_a   1.000
_cell.length_b   1.000
_cell.length_c   1.000
_cell.angle_alpha   90.00
_cell.angle_beta   90.00
_cell.angle_gamma   90.00
#
_symmetry.space_group_name_H-M   'P 1'
#
loop_
_entity.id
_entity.type
_entity.pdbx_description
1 polymer ?
#
loop_
_entity_poly.entity_id
_entity_poly.type
_entity_poly.pdbx_seq_one_letter_code
_entity_poly.pdbx_strand_id
1 'polypeptide(L)'
;MAKGVYKKWLESDNLLLLQGWKYKGLTDEQIASNIGIAPRTLERWKNSYSQICQALKKGKEHANYAVENALFKKAIDGNTTAMIFWLKNNYREKYSDSQKTPLEEQLTEEQIRRAEADADVARAKADILTGSAGSNESTIIIDDIGDDSDDSESESDDKQDNN
;
A
#
# COMPACT_ATOMS: atom_id res chain seq x y z
N MET A 1 -19.74 27.79 11.15
CA MET A 1 -19.99 26.51 10.43
C MET A 1 -20.98 26.78 9.32
N ALA A 2 -20.59 26.51 8.06
CA ALA A 2 -21.42 26.68 6.86
C ALA A 2 -22.57 25.64 6.80
N LYS A 3 -23.50 25.70 7.75
CA LYS A 3 -24.66 24.80 7.84
C LYS A 3 -25.63 25.13 6.69
N GLY A 4 -25.41 24.51 5.53
CA GLY A 4 -26.36 24.55 4.40
C GLY A 4 -25.75 24.78 3.02
N VAL A 5 -24.48 25.20 2.92
CA VAL A 5 -23.86 25.49 1.61
C VAL A 5 -23.80 24.24 0.74
N TYR A 6 -23.54 23.06 1.35
CA TYR A 6 -23.44 21.79 0.63
C TYR A 6 -24.70 21.44 -0.18
N LYS A 7 -25.90 21.86 0.27
CA LYS A 7 -27.16 21.54 -0.41
C LYS A 7 -27.20 22.09 -1.84
N LYS A 8 -26.68 23.32 -2.02
CA LYS A 8 -26.54 23.93 -3.35
C LYS A 8 -25.60 23.13 -4.23
N TRP A 9 -24.51 22.61 -3.66
CA TRP A 9 -23.53 21.79 -4.37
C TRP A 9 -23.97 20.35 -4.66
N LEU A 10 -25.19 19.95 -4.24
CA LEU A 10 -25.84 18.70 -4.66
C LEU A 10 -26.76 18.89 -5.88
N GLU A 11 -27.02 20.14 -6.30
CA GLU A 11 -27.78 20.46 -7.51
C GLU A 11 -26.97 20.13 -8.77
N SER A 12 -27.66 19.76 -9.85
CA SER A 12 -27.04 19.34 -11.12
C SER A 12 -26.02 20.32 -11.67
N ASP A 13 -26.34 21.61 -11.62
CA ASP A 13 -25.54 22.66 -12.25
C ASP A 13 -24.22 22.87 -11.51
N ASN A 14 -24.26 22.80 -10.17
CA ASN A 14 -23.08 22.91 -9.34
C ASN A 14 -22.21 21.65 -9.40
N LEU A 15 -22.83 20.46 -9.52
CA LEU A 15 -22.09 19.23 -9.80
C LEU A 15 -21.37 19.29 -11.15
N LEU A 16 -22.02 19.84 -12.19
CA LEU A 16 -21.40 20.08 -13.50
C LEU A 16 -20.25 21.07 -13.39
N LEU A 17 -20.39 22.12 -12.59
CA LEU A 17 -19.32 23.09 -12.34
C LEU A 17 -18.11 22.45 -11.65
N LEU A 18 -18.32 21.60 -10.64
CA LEU A 18 -17.26 20.82 -9.99
C LEU A 18 -16.54 19.91 -10.98
N GLN A 19 -17.30 19.21 -11.83
CA GLN A 19 -16.74 18.39 -12.89
C GLN A 19 -15.89 19.22 -13.86
N GLY A 20 -16.40 20.38 -14.29
CA GLY A 20 -15.71 21.30 -15.20
C GLY A 20 -14.42 21.88 -14.61
N TRP A 21 -14.40 22.20 -13.32
CA TRP A 21 -13.18 22.62 -12.63
C TRP A 21 -12.15 21.51 -12.57
N LYS A 22 -12.57 20.28 -12.27
CA LYS A 22 -11.66 19.13 -12.28
C LYS A 22 -11.12 18.81 -13.67
N TYR A 23 -11.95 18.94 -14.70
CA TYR A 23 -11.53 18.80 -16.09
C TYR A 23 -10.41 19.80 -16.46
N LYS A 24 -10.47 21.02 -15.93
CA LYS A 24 -9.41 22.04 -16.10
C LYS A 24 -8.16 21.80 -15.25
N GLY A 25 -8.10 20.71 -14.49
CA GLY A 25 -6.95 20.35 -13.67
C GLY A 25 -6.86 21.07 -12.32
N LEU A 26 -7.95 21.68 -11.82
CA LEU A 26 -7.92 22.37 -10.53
C LEU A 26 -7.74 21.39 -9.35
N THR A 27 -6.95 21.79 -8.37
CA THR A 27 -6.75 21.00 -7.13
C THR A 27 -7.97 21.11 -6.21
N ASP A 28 -8.09 20.20 -5.24
CA ASP A 28 -9.21 20.24 -4.28
C ASP A 28 -9.15 21.52 -3.42
N GLU A 29 -7.96 22.06 -3.16
CA GLU A 29 -7.74 23.32 -2.44
C GLU A 29 -8.24 24.52 -3.25
N GLN A 30 -7.97 24.56 -4.55
CA GLN A 30 -8.44 25.62 -5.44
C GLN A 30 -9.96 25.56 -5.59
N ILE A 31 -10.53 24.36 -5.72
CA ILE A 31 -11.98 24.17 -5.77
C ILE A 31 -12.63 24.61 -4.46
N ALA A 32 -12.09 24.21 -3.31
CA ALA A 32 -12.58 24.64 -2.00
C ALA A 32 -12.54 26.17 -1.85
N SER A 33 -11.46 26.79 -2.34
CA SER A 33 -11.30 28.26 -2.36
C SER A 33 -12.35 28.93 -3.24
N ASN A 34 -12.62 28.40 -4.45
CA ASN A 34 -13.66 28.90 -5.36
C ASN A 34 -15.07 28.79 -4.75
N ILE A 35 -15.32 27.75 -3.94
CA ILE A 35 -16.59 27.55 -3.23
C ILE A 35 -16.68 28.48 -2.00
N GLY A 36 -15.55 28.93 -1.46
CA GLY A 36 -15.48 29.69 -0.21
C GLY A 36 -15.56 28.81 1.04
N ILE A 37 -15.07 27.57 0.97
CA ILE A 37 -15.00 26.64 2.11
C ILE A 37 -13.57 26.22 2.40
N ALA A 38 -13.32 25.75 3.62
CA ALA A 38 -12.03 25.15 3.94
C ALA A 38 -11.85 23.84 3.15
N PRO A 39 -10.62 23.49 2.70
CA PRO A 39 -10.35 22.24 1.99
C PRO A 39 -10.82 21.00 2.75
N ARG A 40 -10.64 20.98 4.09
CA ARG A 40 -11.13 19.91 4.97
C ARG A 40 -12.66 19.74 4.93
N THR A 41 -13.40 20.81 4.66
CA THR A 41 -14.85 20.74 4.48
C THR A 41 -15.20 20.06 3.15
N LEU A 42 -14.47 20.35 2.07
CA LEU A 42 -14.64 19.68 0.80
C LEU A 42 -14.33 18.18 0.91
N GLU A 43 -13.28 17.80 1.63
CA GLU A 43 -12.97 16.39 1.92
C GLU A 43 -14.11 15.69 2.67
N ARG A 44 -14.69 16.35 3.67
CA ARG A 44 -15.87 15.82 4.36
C ARG A 44 -17.05 15.63 3.39
N TRP A 45 -17.29 16.59 2.50
CA TRP A 45 -18.38 16.48 1.52
C TRP A 45 -18.17 15.32 0.55
N LYS A 46 -16.93 15.07 0.09
CA LYS A 46 -16.59 13.92 -0.75
C LYS A 46 -16.92 12.59 -0.06
N ASN A 47 -16.72 12.51 1.25
CA ASN A 47 -17.03 11.31 2.03
C ASN A 47 -18.52 11.17 2.36
N SER A 48 -19.22 12.27 2.59
CA SER A 48 -20.63 12.26 2.97
C SER A 48 -21.60 12.24 1.79
N TYR A 49 -21.19 12.73 0.61
CA TYR A 49 -22.06 12.90 -0.56
C TYR A 49 -21.41 12.29 -1.81
N SER A 50 -21.91 11.12 -2.21
CA SER A 50 -21.38 10.36 -3.36
C SER A 50 -21.46 11.14 -4.67
N GLN A 51 -22.47 11.99 -4.86
CA GLN A 51 -22.67 12.81 -6.07
C GLN A 51 -21.50 13.78 -6.32
N ILE A 52 -21.05 14.48 -5.26
CA ILE A 52 -19.92 15.41 -5.33
C ILE A 52 -18.64 14.64 -5.65
N CYS A 53 -18.42 13.51 -4.98
CA CYS A 53 -17.27 12.64 -5.24
C CYS A 53 -17.25 12.13 -6.69
N GLN A 54 -18.39 11.69 -7.21
CA GLN A 54 -18.53 11.22 -8.58
C GLN A 54 -18.29 12.33 -9.60
N ALA A 55 -18.83 13.54 -9.39
CA ALA A 55 -18.61 14.67 -10.28
C ALA A 55 -17.11 15.02 -10.39
N LEU A 56 -16.40 15.06 -9.25
CA LEU A 56 -14.97 15.33 -9.23
C LEU A 56 -14.14 14.21 -9.90
N LYS A 57 -14.51 12.94 -9.68
CA LYS A 57 -13.85 11.79 -10.33
C LYS A 57 -14.02 11.82 -11.85
N LYS A 58 -15.25 12.04 -12.33
CA LYS A 58 -15.53 12.18 -13.77
C LYS A 58 -14.70 13.30 -14.39
N GLY A 59 -14.62 14.46 -13.72
CA GLY A 59 -13.80 15.58 -14.20
C GLY A 59 -12.32 15.21 -14.31
N LYS A 60 -11.79 14.48 -13.31
CA LYS A 60 -10.40 14.00 -13.31
C LYS A 60 -10.14 13.00 -14.45
N GLU A 61 -11.06 12.07 -14.70
CA GLU A 61 -10.95 11.13 -15.83
C GLU A 61 -10.85 11.87 -17.16
N HIS A 62 -11.70 12.87 -17.39
CA HIS A 62 -11.65 13.67 -18.61
C HIS A 62 -10.33 14.45 -18.74
N ALA A 63 -9.80 14.99 -17.65
CA ALA A 63 -8.49 15.65 -17.64
C ALA A 63 -7.36 14.66 -17.99
N ASN A 64 -7.40 13.45 -17.42
CA ASN A 64 -6.44 12.40 -17.72
C ASN A 64 -6.50 12.01 -19.20
N TYR A 65 -7.69 11.78 -19.77
CA TYR A 65 -7.85 11.49 -21.20
C TYR A 65 -7.27 12.59 -22.10
N ALA A 66 -7.44 13.87 -21.72
CA ALA A 66 -6.86 14.97 -22.47
C ALA A 66 -5.31 14.93 -22.45
N VAL A 67 -4.72 14.62 -21.30
CA VAL A 67 -3.26 14.45 -21.15
C VAL A 67 -2.77 13.23 -21.93
N GLU A 68 -3.47 12.09 -21.85
CA GLU A 68 -3.12 10.87 -22.59
C GLU A 68 -3.14 11.09 -24.10
N ASN A 69 -4.14 11.81 -24.62
CA ASN A 69 -4.20 12.15 -26.04
C ASN A 69 -3.06 13.10 -26.46
N ALA A 70 -2.74 14.08 -25.62
CA ALA A 70 -1.61 14.99 -25.89
C ALA A 70 -0.26 14.25 -25.87
N LEU A 71 -0.08 13.32 -24.91
CA LEU A 71 1.09 12.45 -24.85
C LEU A 71 1.19 11.58 -26.10
N PHE A 72 0.10 10.95 -26.53
CA PHE A 72 0.08 10.12 -27.73
C PHE A 72 0.46 10.89 -28.99
N LYS A 73 -0.07 12.12 -29.17
CA LYS A 73 0.33 12.99 -30.28
C LYS A 73 1.82 13.30 -30.25
N LYS A 74 2.37 13.69 -29.10
CA LYS A 74 3.82 13.90 -28.95
C LYS A 74 4.64 12.66 -29.26
N ALA A 75 4.14 11.48 -28.90
CA ALA A 75 4.81 10.22 -29.23
C ALA A 75 4.83 9.97 -30.74
N ILE A 76 3.72 10.21 -31.44
CA ILE A 76 3.64 10.13 -32.91
C ILE A 76 4.60 11.13 -33.57
N ASP A 77 4.69 12.34 -33.02
CA ASP A 77 5.58 13.40 -33.52
C ASP A 77 7.08 13.11 -33.29
N GLY A 78 7.42 11.97 -32.69
CA GLY A 78 8.80 11.52 -32.53
C GLY A 78 9.48 11.94 -31.22
N ASN A 79 8.73 12.44 -30.23
CA ASN A 79 9.30 12.71 -28.91
C ASN A 79 9.68 11.39 -28.22
N THR A 80 10.98 11.10 -28.12
CA THR A 80 11.49 9.83 -27.59
C THR A 80 10.98 9.51 -26.19
N THR A 81 10.92 10.49 -25.29
CA THR A 81 10.40 10.30 -23.93
C THR A 81 8.92 9.93 -23.93
N ALA A 82 8.10 10.62 -24.74
CA ALA A 82 6.68 10.31 -24.89
C ALA A 82 6.47 8.91 -25.50
N MET A 83 7.28 8.54 -26.49
CA MET A 83 7.28 7.18 -27.07
C MET A 83 7.62 6.11 -26.04
N ILE A 84 8.70 6.31 -25.25
CA ILE A 84 9.10 5.39 -24.18
C ILE A 84 7.98 5.25 -23.16
N PHE A 85 7.41 6.37 -22.69
CA PHE A 85 6.34 6.35 -21.70
C PHE A 85 5.09 5.63 -22.23
N TRP A 86 4.70 5.92 -23.49
CA TRP A 86 3.56 5.28 -24.13
C TRP A 86 3.77 3.76 -24.30
N LEU A 87 4.97 3.33 -24.73
CA LEU A 87 5.31 1.91 -24.86
C LEU A 87 5.32 1.19 -23.51
N LYS A 88 5.88 1.81 -22.47
CA LYS A 88 5.88 1.24 -21.11
C LYS A 88 4.47 1.08 -20.53
N ASN A 89 3.56 2.01 -20.85
CA ASN A 89 2.18 1.94 -20.36
C ASN A 89 1.33 0.91 -21.13
N ASN A 90 1.42 0.88 -22.46
CA ASN A 90 0.57 0.03 -23.31
C ASN A 90 1.14 -1.37 -23.56
N TYR A 91 2.46 -1.55 -23.41
CA TYR A 91 3.16 -2.82 -23.59
C TYR A 91 4.03 -3.13 -22.37
N ARG A 92 3.43 -3.07 -21.17
CA ARG A 92 4.13 -3.27 -19.90
C ARG A 92 4.90 -4.59 -19.86
N GLU A 93 4.32 -5.70 -20.31
CA GLU A 93 5.01 -7.00 -20.28
C GLU A 93 6.30 -7.02 -21.11
N LYS A 94 6.31 -6.30 -22.24
CA LYS A 94 7.45 -6.24 -23.15
C LYS A 94 8.54 -5.24 -22.73
N TYR A 95 8.15 -4.14 -22.07
CA TYR A 95 9.06 -3.03 -21.72
C TYR A 95 9.08 -2.71 -20.21
N SER A 96 8.61 -3.62 -19.36
CA SER A 96 8.75 -3.51 -17.89
C SER A 96 10.23 -3.66 -17.56
N ASP A 97 10.75 -2.74 -16.76
CA ASP A 97 12.15 -2.79 -16.29
C ASP A 97 12.41 -4.01 -15.40
N SER A 98 11.37 -4.70 -14.93
CA SER A 98 11.43 -5.85 -14.05
C SER A 98 10.88 -7.09 -14.76
N GLN A 99 11.73 -7.76 -15.52
CA GLN A 99 11.67 -9.22 -15.58
C GLN A 99 12.35 -9.67 -14.29
N LYS A 100 11.64 -10.34 -13.36
CA LYS A 100 12.35 -10.93 -12.21
C LYS A 100 13.36 -11.91 -12.80
N THR A 101 14.61 -11.81 -12.38
CA THR A 101 15.56 -12.86 -12.75
C THR A 101 15.04 -14.20 -12.20
N PRO A 102 15.35 -15.35 -12.81
CA PRO A 102 14.90 -16.65 -12.30
C PRO A 102 15.24 -16.86 -10.81
N LEU A 103 16.31 -16.20 -10.33
CA LEU A 103 16.72 -16.20 -8.92
C LEU A 103 15.78 -15.38 -8.02
N GLU A 104 15.32 -14.21 -8.47
CA GLU A 104 14.38 -13.37 -7.71
C GLU A 104 12.98 -13.98 -7.65
N GLU A 105 12.58 -14.73 -8.67
CA GLU A 105 11.34 -15.52 -8.66
C GLU A 105 11.41 -16.60 -7.57
N GLN A 106 12.49 -17.40 -7.56
CA GLN A 106 12.72 -18.40 -6.52
C GLN A 106 12.77 -17.80 -5.12
N LEU A 107 13.46 -16.67 -4.93
CA LEU A 107 13.49 -15.97 -3.65
C LEU A 107 12.09 -15.49 -3.23
N THR A 108 11.28 -15.01 -4.16
CA THR A 108 9.89 -14.61 -3.88
C THR A 108 9.05 -15.82 -3.48
N GLU A 109 9.17 -16.94 -4.20
CA GLU A 109 8.45 -18.19 -3.92
C GLU A 109 8.81 -18.74 -2.54
N GLU A 110 10.10 -18.77 -2.19
CA GLU A 110 10.55 -19.21 -0.87
C GLU A 110 10.10 -18.26 0.26
N GLN A 111 10.07 -16.96 0.00
CA GLN A 111 9.52 -15.98 0.94
C GLN A 111 8.02 -16.19 1.17
N ILE A 112 7.25 -16.46 0.10
CA ILE A 112 5.82 -16.78 0.18
C ILE A 112 5.61 -18.08 0.97
N ARG A 113 6.36 -19.13 0.65
CA ARG A 113 6.30 -20.42 1.33
C ARG A 113 6.62 -20.32 2.81
N ARG A 114 7.65 -19.56 3.17
CA ARG A 114 8.01 -19.29 4.57
C ARG A 114 6.89 -18.53 5.28
N ALA A 115 6.34 -17.49 4.65
CA ALA A 115 5.25 -16.70 5.23
C ALA A 115 3.98 -17.55 5.44
N GLU A 116 3.66 -18.47 4.52
CA GLU A 116 2.56 -19.42 4.67
C GLU A 116 2.80 -20.40 5.83
N ALA A 117 4.00 -20.99 5.92
CA ALA A 117 4.38 -21.87 7.02
C ALA A 117 4.34 -21.15 8.38
N ASP A 118 4.87 -19.93 8.44
CA ASP A 118 4.84 -19.10 9.65
C ASP A 118 3.40 -18.75 10.04
N ALA A 119 2.52 -18.49 9.06
CA ALA A 119 1.11 -18.23 9.28
C ALA A 119 0.35 -19.48 9.78
N ASP A 120 0.67 -20.67 9.28
CA ASP A 120 0.08 -21.93 9.72
C ASP A 120 0.54 -22.31 11.13
N VAL A 121 1.83 -22.09 11.46
CA VAL A 121 2.34 -22.23 12.82
C VAL A 121 1.65 -21.23 13.76
N ALA A 122 1.47 -19.98 13.33
CA ALA A 122 0.76 -18.98 14.12
C ALA A 122 -0.71 -19.34 14.33
N ARG A 123 -1.38 -19.91 13.31
CA ARG A 123 -2.76 -20.38 13.39
C ARG A 123 -2.88 -21.58 14.34
N ALA A 124 -2.03 -22.59 14.19
CA ALA A 124 -2.00 -23.74 15.09
C ALA A 124 -1.71 -23.34 16.54
N LYS A 125 -0.77 -22.40 16.75
CA LYS A 125 -0.48 -21.84 18.07
C LYS A 125 -1.66 -21.07 18.65
N ALA A 126 -2.39 -20.31 17.82
CA ALA A 126 -3.61 -19.62 18.24
C ALA A 126 -4.74 -20.60 18.57
N ASP A 127 -4.91 -21.69 17.82
CA ASP A 127 -5.92 -22.73 18.08
C ASP A 127 -5.64 -23.48 19.39
N ILE A 128 -4.37 -23.77 19.69
CA ILE A 128 -3.94 -24.34 20.97
C ILE A 128 -4.22 -23.38 22.14
N LEU A 129 -3.95 -22.08 21.96
CA LEU A 129 -4.19 -21.05 22.99
C LEU A 129 -5.68 -20.74 23.20
N THR A 130 -6.52 -20.87 22.18
CA THR A 130 -7.97 -20.59 22.24
C THR A 130 -8.82 -21.77 22.70
N GLY A 131 -8.22 -22.95 22.89
CA GLY A 131 -8.79 -24.02 23.70
C GLY A 131 -10.05 -24.66 23.10
N SER A 132 -9.97 -25.19 21.89
CA SER A 132 -11.01 -26.07 21.33
C SER A 132 -10.47 -27.47 20.96
N ALA A 133 -9.86 -28.13 21.94
CA ALA A 133 -9.78 -29.59 22.01
C ALA A 133 -9.46 -29.97 23.46
N GLY A 134 -10.48 -30.40 24.19
CA GLY A 134 -10.29 -30.92 25.54
C GLY A 134 -9.62 -32.29 25.50
N SER A 135 -8.54 -32.43 26.26
CA SER A 135 -8.33 -33.55 27.18
C SER A 135 -7.02 -33.33 27.94
N ASN A 136 -7.10 -33.59 29.24
CA ASN A 136 -6.04 -33.42 30.21
C ASN A 136 -4.80 -34.25 29.84
N GLU A 137 -3.65 -33.60 29.63
CA GLU A 137 -2.35 -34.19 29.91
C GLU A 137 -1.38 -33.04 30.20
N SER A 138 -1.17 -32.77 31.49
CA SER A 138 -0.13 -31.88 31.98
C SER A 138 1.21 -32.54 31.67
N THR A 139 1.88 -32.13 30.59
CA THR A 139 3.28 -32.48 30.37
C THR A 139 4.11 -31.73 31.41
N ILE A 140 4.40 -32.40 32.53
CA ILE A 140 5.33 -31.92 33.56
C ILE A 140 6.74 -32.07 32.98
N ILE A 141 7.42 -30.94 32.77
CA ILE A 141 8.87 -30.94 32.50
C ILE A 141 9.55 -31.23 33.83
N ILE A 142 10.06 -32.44 34.00
CA ILE A 142 10.87 -32.85 35.15
C ILE A 142 12.30 -32.40 34.84
N ASP A 143 12.74 -31.35 35.52
CA ASP A 143 14.14 -30.93 35.55
C ASP A 143 14.86 -31.89 36.50
N ASP A 144 15.35 -33.01 35.96
CA ASP A 144 16.12 -33.99 36.74
C ASP A 144 17.54 -33.45 36.91
N ILE A 145 17.69 -32.64 37.96
CA ILE A 145 18.94 -32.12 38.48
C ILE A 145 19.69 -33.30 39.11
N GLY A 146 20.55 -33.92 38.30
CA GLY A 146 21.58 -34.85 38.75
C GLY A 146 22.83 -34.07 39.12
N ASP A 147 22.92 -33.69 40.38
CA ASP A 147 24.14 -33.29 41.08
C ASP A 147 25.09 -34.50 41.13
N ASP A 148 26.19 -34.45 40.37
CA ASP A 148 27.39 -35.23 40.68
C ASP A 148 28.62 -34.49 40.15
N SER A 149 29.30 -33.86 41.10
CA SER A 149 30.65 -33.35 41.01
C SER A 149 31.66 -34.43 40.59
N ASP A 150 32.52 -34.15 39.61
CA ASP A 150 33.92 -34.57 39.71
C ASP A 150 34.85 -33.71 38.87
N ASP A 151 35.93 -33.30 39.52
CA ASP A 151 37.00 -32.42 39.09
C ASP A 151 37.79 -32.94 37.88
N SER A 152 38.19 -32.04 36.97
CA SER A 152 39.59 -31.96 36.54
C SER A 152 39.88 -30.65 35.81
N GLU A 153 40.63 -29.80 36.51
CA GLU A 153 41.31 -28.63 35.99
C GLU A 153 42.27 -29.01 34.84
N SER A 154 42.29 -28.21 33.77
CA SER A 154 43.56 -27.79 33.17
C SER A 154 43.40 -26.37 32.61
N GLU A 155 44.27 -25.50 33.11
CA GLU A 155 44.32 -24.06 32.92
C GLU A 155 44.49 -23.68 31.43
N SER A 156 43.76 -22.63 31.03
CA SER A 156 44.15 -21.79 29.90
C SER A 156 44.64 -20.47 30.48
N ASP A 157 45.95 -20.27 30.43
CA ASP A 157 46.56 -18.98 30.72
C ASP A 157 46.39 -18.05 29.51
N ASP A 158 45.44 -17.14 29.63
CA ASP A 158 45.37 -15.91 28.86
C ASP A 158 46.59 -15.03 29.18
N LYS A 159 47.28 -14.56 28.14
CA LYS A 159 47.95 -13.25 28.19
C LYS A 159 47.58 -12.42 26.98
N GLN A 160 46.64 -11.50 27.21
CA GLN A 160 46.77 -10.16 26.65
C GLN A 160 48.12 -9.58 27.11
N ASP A 161 48.86 -8.96 26.20
CA ASP A 161 49.49 -7.68 26.53
C ASP A 161 49.85 -6.89 25.28
N ASN A 162 49.48 -5.61 25.38
CA ASN A 162 49.72 -4.52 24.46
C ASN A 162 51.21 -4.34 24.11
N ASN A 163 51.50 -4.07 22.84
CA ASN A 163 52.26 -2.89 22.40
C ASN A 163 52.12 -2.69 20.88
#